data_AF-A0A8H4ZW34-F1
#
_entry.id   AF-A0A8H4ZW34-F1
#
_cell.length_a   1.000
_cell.length_b   1.000
_cell.length_c   1.000
_cell.angle_alpha   90.00
_cell.angle_beta   90.00
_cell.angle_gamma   90.00
#
_symmetry.space_group_name_H-M   'P 1'
#
loop_
_entity.id
_entity.type
_entity.pdbx_description
1 polymer ?
#
loop_
_entity_poly.entity_id
_entity_poly.type
_entity_poly.pdbx_seq_one_letter_code
_entity_poly.pdbx_strand_id
1 'polypeptide(L)'
;MRYSITQLTAVLTTLSTTAHSAVLPREKQGSCTKTKVAILGAGVAGIAAAQNLTKAGIDQFIIVEHNDYIGGRMRKQSFGKKADGQPYTIEFGANWVEGIGSEATHENPIWQLAKKYDLKSHESDYENYLTFDHKGQTNWSSTIKDLEKIYSKAEAESGRLLLGNLQDTSVRAAIRSAGWRPDKDDMHAQAADWWKWDFESAWTPDESGLIFGVAGGNATFGYFSDVSNLVVDQRGFSTIIQEEAKTFLKNGDARLRLKTTVEGIKYGKDGVTITTDKGDCIQADYAICTFSLGVLQSNTTEFSPPLPDWKQSAIDQFAMGTYTKIFMQFEKAFWDNETQFFLYADPLERGRYPLFQSLNPEGFAPGSNILFGTVTGEQAWRVERQTNNETMEQILDVLRLMFPDKNVTTPTAFTYPRWSTEPWAYGSYSNWPVGMTLEKHQNMRANVERLWFAGEANSAEFFGFLHGAYTEGRDIANKIGNILNGKAGDDEFDMERYENLHGTTFVDEYDEDNGWLFPYDVEGDEDKGEKKVE
;
A
#
# COMPACT_ATOMS: atom_id res chain seq x y z
N MET A 1 22.91 3.04 45.16
CA MET A 1 23.74 2.55 44.04
C MET A 1 23.23 3.20 42.77
N ARG A 2 23.96 4.18 42.25
CA ARG A 2 23.67 4.82 40.95
C ARG A 2 24.43 4.00 39.90
N TYR A 3 23.72 3.28 39.04
CA TYR A 3 24.32 2.66 37.87
C TYR A 3 24.43 3.73 36.78
N SER A 4 25.67 3.98 36.36
CA SER A 4 26.06 5.01 35.38
C SER A 4 25.82 4.52 33.96
N ILE A 5 25.38 5.43 33.09
CA ILE A 5 25.07 5.31 31.65
C ILE A 5 26.29 4.86 30.79
N THR A 6 27.41 4.54 31.41
CA THR A 6 28.70 4.18 30.78
C THR A 6 28.84 2.74 30.28
N GLN A 7 27.78 1.92 30.21
CA GLN A 7 27.86 0.56 29.63
C GLN A 7 27.30 0.42 28.20
N LEU A 8 26.78 1.48 27.60
CA LEU A 8 26.44 1.49 26.17
C LEU A 8 27.62 2.01 25.33
N THR A 9 28.75 1.32 25.38
CA THR A 9 29.82 1.52 24.39
C THR A 9 30.56 0.21 24.10
N ALA A 10 30.67 -0.08 22.80
CA ALA A 10 31.59 -0.99 22.13
C ALA A 10 31.23 -2.49 22.05
N VAL A 11 30.63 -2.86 20.91
CA VAL A 11 31.16 -3.97 20.10
C VAL A 11 31.34 -3.45 18.67
N LEU A 12 32.49 -2.83 18.40
CA LEU A 12 32.98 -2.64 17.03
C LEU A 12 33.81 -3.87 16.69
N THR A 13 33.17 -4.89 16.12
CA THR A 13 33.89 -5.94 15.40
C THR A 13 34.18 -5.42 14.00
N THR A 14 35.42 -5.02 13.76
CA THR A 14 35.95 -4.85 12.40
C THR A 14 36.00 -6.22 11.74
N LEU A 15 35.01 -6.54 10.91
CA LEU A 15 35.13 -7.60 9.93
C LEU A 15 35.97 -7.06 8.77
N SER A 16 37.26 -7.41 8.77
CA SER A 16 38.10 -7.29 7.58
C SER A 16 37.57 -8.24 6.51
N THR A 17 36.80 -7.73 5.56
CA THR A 17 36.42 -8.47 4.36
C THR A 17 37.61 -8.46 3.40
N THR A 18 38.17 -9.65 3.17
CA THR A 18 39.06 -9.86 2.02
C THR A 18 38.25 -9.65 0.75
N ALA A 19 38.50 -8.56 0.04
CA ALA A 19 38.00 -8.33 -1.30
C ALA A 19 38.46 -9.50 -2.19
N HIS A 20 37.55 -10.43 -2.49
CA HIS A 20 37.71 -11.31 -3.62
C HIS A 20 37.33 -10.50 -4.84
N SER A 21 38.32 -10.13 -5.64
CA SER A 21 38.15 -9.62 -6.99
C SER A 21 37.49 -10.71 -7.83
N ALA A 22 36.16 -10.80 -7.78
CA ALA A 22 35.41 -11.55 -8.75
C ALA A 22 35.60 -10.83 -10.09
N VAL A 23 36.31 -11.48 -11.01
CA VAL A 23 36.40 -11.03 -12.40
C VAL A 23 34.99 -11.09 -12.96
N LEU A 24 34.32 -9.94 -13.04
CA LEU A 24 33.04 -9.79 -13.72
C LEU A 24 33.18 -10.30 -15.16
N PRO A 25 32.24 -11.15 -15.64
CA PRO A 25 32.18 -11.47 -17.04
C PRO A 25 32.01 -10.17 -17.83
N ARG A 26 32.93 -9.96 -18.78
CA ARG A 26 32.94 -8.89 -19.78
C ARG A 26 31.52 -8.49 -20.19
N GLU A 27 31.16 -7.23 -19.93
CA GLU A 27 29.87 -6.62 -20.29
C GLU A 27 29.43 -7.10 -21.68
N LYS A 28 28.30 -7.79 -21.75
CA LYS A 28 27.50 -7.77 -22.98
C LYS A 28 27.00 -6.34 -23.09
N GLN A 29 27.78 -5.44 -23.69
CA GLN A 29 27.36 -4.08 -23.96
C GLN A 29 26.28 -4.12 -25.04
N GLY A 30 25.02 -4.30 -24.62
CA GLY A 30 23.88 -3.90 -25.41
C GLY A 30 23.92 -2.37 -25.63
N SER A 31 23.32 -1.89 -26.70
CA SER A 31 23.26 -0.45 -26.99
C SER A 31 22.41 0.28 -25.95
N CYS A 32 22.91 1.36 -25.34
CA CYS A 32 22.08 2.19 -24.48
C CYS A 32 21.10 3.04 -25.29
N THR A 33 19.83 3.05 -24.88
CA THR A 33 18.81 3.98 -25.40
C THR A 33 18.85 5.28 -24.59
N LYS A 34 18.89 6.44 -25.25
CA LYS A 34 18.87 7.75 -24.59
C LYS A 34 17.45 8.29 -24.48
N THR A 35 17.13 8.91 -23.35
CA THR A 35 15.83 9.56 -23.09
C THR A 35 16.01 10.73 -22.11
N LYS A 36 14.98 11.53 -21.83
CA LYS A 36 15.04 12.56 -20.78
C LYS A 36 14.74 11.98 -19.40
N VAL A 37 13.68 11.17 -19.31
CA VAL A 37 13.27 10.54 -18.04
C VAL A 37 13.16 9.03 -18.19
N ALA A 38 13.74 8.28 -17.26
CA ALA A 38 13.46 6.85 -17.09
C ALA A 38 12.47 6.66 -15.93
N ILE A 39 11.37 5.93 -16.16
CA ILE A 39 10.37 5.62 -15.13
C ILE A 39 10.47 4.13 -14.84
N LEU A 40 10.77 3.77 -13.61
CA LEU A 40 11.05 2.40 -13.20
C LEU A 40 9.82 1.85 -12.47
N GLY A 41 9.00 1.09 -13.21
CA GLY A 41 7.69 0.59 -12.80
C GLY A 41 6.54 1.25 -13.58
N ALA A 42 5.59 0.42 -14.04
CA ALA A 42 4.33 0.82 -14.65
C ALA A 42 3.14 0.52 -13.71
N GLY A 43 3.35 0.70 -12.40
CA GLY A 43 2.28 0.78 -11.41
C GLY A 43 1.53 2.12 -11.49
N VAL A 44 0.65 2.38 -10.52
CA VAL A 44 -0.13 3.63 -10.45
C VAL A 44 0.78 4.87 -10.48
N ALA A 45 1.80 4.91 -9.63
CA ALA A 45 2.74 6.03 -9.55
C ALA A 45 3.48 6.26 -10.88
N GLY A 46 4.02 5.21 -11.49
CA GLY A 46 4.78 5.32 -12.75
C GLY A 46 3.93 5.81 -13.93
N ILE A 47 2.68 5.32 -14.06
CA ILE A 47 1.77 5.78 -15.11
C ILE A 47 1.28 7.21 -14.84
N ALA A 48 0.99 7.56 -13.59
CA ALA A 48 0.60 8.91 -13.23
C ALA A 48 1.73 9.91 -13.48
N ALA A 49 2.98 9.53 -13.20
CA ALA A 49 4.18 10.28 -13.52
C ALA A 49 4.34 10.51 -15.03
N ALA A 50 4.30 9.43 -15.82
CA ALA A 50 4.41 9.51 -17.28
C ALA A 50 3.33 10.40 -17.90
N GLN A 51 2.09 10.29 -17.43
CA GLN A 51 1.01 11.16 -17.88
C GLN A 51 1.29 12.62 -17.55
N ASN A 52 1.79 12.91 -16.34
CA ASN A 52 2.05 14.29 -15.92
C ASN A 52 3.21 14.91 -16.73
N LEU A 53 4.25 14.13 -17.06
CA LEU A 53 5.32 14.54 -17.97
C LEU A 53 4.78 14.86 -19.37
N THR A 54 3.93 14.00 -19.95
CA THR A 54 3.29 14.29 -21.26
C THR A 54 2.45 15.57 -21.18
N LYS A 55 1.67 15.80 -20.12
CA LYS A 55 0.91 17.04 -19.92
C LYS A 55 1.81 18.28 -19.84
N ALA A 56 3.03 18.13 -19.34
CA ALA A 56 4.06 19.17 -19.31
C ALA A 56 4.85 19.31 -20.63
N GLY A 57 4.48 18.58 -21.69
CA GLY A 57 5.15 18.61 -23.00
C GLY A 57 6.42 17.76 -23.09
N ILE A 58 6.67 16.88 -22.13
CA ILE A 58 7.87 16.04 -22.06
C ILE A 58 7.49 14.62 -22.47
N ASP A 59 7.66 14.31 -23.76
CA ASP A 59 7.37 12.98 -24.32
C ASP A 59 8.61 12.07 -24.41
N GLN A 60 9.79 12.60 -24.10
CA GLN A 60 11.06 11.86 -24.10
C GLN A 60 11.24 11.09 -22.79
N PHE A 61 10.42 10.07 -22.55
CA PHE A 61 10.58 9.16 -21.43
C PHE A 61 10.51 7.70 -21.85
N ILE A 62 11.05 6.81 -21.02
CA ILE A 62 10.92 5.35 -21.14
C ILE A 62 10.43 4.79 -19.81
N ILE A 63 9.38 3.99 -19.84
CA ILE A 63 8.84 3.23 -18.72
C ILE A 63 9.34 1.78 -18.82
N VAL A 64 9.93 1.27 -17.75
CA VAL A 64 10.41 -0.11 -17.64
C VAL A 64 9.56 -0.86 -16.61
N GLU A 65 9.01 -2.01 -16.98
CA GLU A 65 8.12 -2.79 -16.12
C GLU A 65 8.49 -4.28 -16.17
N HIS A 66 8.61 -4.86 -14.98
CA HIS A 66 8.92 -6.27 -14.80
C HIS A 66 7.79 -7.16 -15.36
N ASN A 67 6.54 -6.80 -15.06
CA ASN A 67 5.37 -7.53 -15.48
C ASN A 67 5.10 -7.41 -16.98
N ASP A 68 4.20 -8.25 -17.47
CA ASP A 68 3.67 -8.15 -18.84
C ASP A 68 2.39 -7.32 -18.94
N TYR A 69 2.10 -6.54 -17.90
CA TYR A 69 0.94 -5.67 -17.81
C TYR A 69 1.28 -4.38 -17.06
N ILE A 70 0.44 -3.37 -17.29
CA ILE A 70 0.41 -2.12 -16.51
C ILE A 70 -0.54 -2.30 -15.32
N GLY A 71 -0.13 -1.79 -14.16
CA GLY A 71 -0.97 -1.72 -12.95
C GLY A 71 -0.24 -2.13 -11.67
N GLY A 72 0.84 -2.92 -11.78
CA GLY A 72 1.57 -3.44 -10.62
C GLY A 72 0.65 -4.15 -9.63
N ARG A 73 0.52 -3.58 -8.42
CA ARG A 73 -0.31 -4.14 -7.34
C ARG A 73 -1.82 -3.99 -7.56
N MET A 74 -2.28 -3.29 -8.61
CA MET A 74 -3.65 -3.43 -9.12
C MET A 74 -3.75 -4.65 -10.03
N ARG A 75 -3.65 -5.85 -9.46
CA ARG A 75 -3.61 -7.11 -10.23
C ARG A 75 -4.95 -7.83 -10.19
N LYS A 76 -5.56 -8.01 -11.36
CA LYS A 76 -6.73 -8.86 -11.57
C LYS A 76 -6.35 -10.30 -11.90
N GLN A 77 -7.30 -11.22 -11.71
CA GLN A 77 -7.16 -12.64 -12.01
C GLN A 77 -8.49 -13.22 -12.52
N SER A 78 -8.42 -14.08 -13.55
CA SER A 78 -9.56 -14.91 -13.95
C SER A 78 -9.78 -16.05 -12.96
N PHE A 79 -11.00 -16.22 -12.47
CA PHE A 79 -11.32 -17.17 -11.40
C PHE A 79 -12.70 -17.80 -11.54
N GLY A 80 -12.81 -19.08 -11.16
CA GLY A 80 -14.07 -19.80 -11.12
C GLY A 80 -14.80 -19.87 -12.46
N LYS A 81 -16.11 -20.11 -12.40
CA LYS A 81 -17.02 -20.16 -13.55
C LYS A 81 -18.35 -19.49 -13.21
N LYS A 82 -18.82 -18.63 -14.10
CA LYS A 82 -20.19 -18.09 -14.14
C LYS A 82 -21.15 -19.13 -14.68
N ALA A 83 -22.44 -18.81 -14.62
CA ALA A 83 -23.51 -19.62 -15.21
C ALA A 83 -23.36 -19.82 -16.74
N ASP A 84 -22.74 -18.87 -17.44
CA ASP A 84 -22.45 -18.94 -18.88
C ASP A 84 -21.14 -19.69 -19.22
N GLY A 85 -20.43 -20.21 -18.21
CA GLY A 85 -19.17 -20.92 -18.34
C GLY A 85 -17.92 -20.04 -18.44
N GLN A 86 -18.05 -18.72 -18.53
CA GLN A 86 -16.92 -17.79 -18.51
C GLN A 86 -16.40 -17.58 -17.08
N PRO A 87 -15.10 -17.25 -16.89
CA PRO A 87 -14.59 -16.95 -15.56
C PRO A 87 -15.10 -15.60 -15.03
N TYR A 88 -15.10 -15.45 -13.71
CA TYR A 88 -15.15 -14.15 -13.05
C TYR A 88 -13.77 -13.47 -13.13
N THR A 89 -13.77 -12.14 -13.12
CA THR A 89 -12.58 -11.35 -12.79
C THR A 89 -12.65 -11.02 -11.30
N ILE A 90 -11.60 -11.37 -10.57
CA ILE A 90 -11.38 -11.02 -9.16
C ILE A 90 -10.10 -10.18 -9.05
N GLU A 91 -9.95 -9.40 -7.99
CA GLU A 91 -8.71 -8.67 -7.73
C GLU A 91 -7.83 -9.41 -6.73
N PHE A 92 -6.58 -9.69 -7.10
CA PHE A 92 -5.55 -10.19 -6.19
C PHE A 92 -4.99 -9.10 -5.29
N GLY A 93 -4.89 -7.87 -5.79
CA GLY A 93 -4.35 -6.75 -5.04
C GLY A 93 -5.45 -5.79 -4.61
N ALA A 94 -5.23 -4.49 -4.84
CA ALA A 94 -6.19 -3.44 -4.51
C ALA A 94 -7.57 -3.78 -5.09
N ASN A 95 -8.62 -3.58 -4.28
CA ASN A 95 -10.00 -3.89 -4.66
C ASN A 95 -11.00 -2.82 -4.23
N TRP A 96 -10.61 -1.90 -3.37
CA TRP A 96 -11.46 -0.81 -2.92
C TRP A 96 -10.97 0.52 -3.47
N VAL A 97 -11.93 1.39 -3.78
CA VAL A 97 -11.69 2.83 -3.74
C VAL A 97 -12.08 3.27 -2.34
N GLU A 98 -11.09 3.60 -1.52
CA GLU A 98 -11.25 3.87 -0.09
C GLU A 98 -11.34 5.38 0.15
N GLY A 99 -12.42 5.77 0.81
CA GLY A 99 -12.87 7.16 0.88
C GLY A 99 -13.16 7.75 -0.49
N ILE A 100 -14.39 7.62 -0.97
CA ILE A 100 -14.76 8.07 -2.32
C ILE A 100 -15.02 9.58 -2.44
N GLY A 101 -15.36 10.25 -1.34
CA GLY A 101 -15.85 11.63 -1.34
C GLY A 101 -17.37 11.74 -1.21
N SER A 102 -17.87 12.97 -1.11
CA SER A 102 -19.29 13.30 -1.08
C SER A 102 -19.52 14.73 -1.58
N GLU A 103 -20.78 15.20 -1.64
CA GLU A 103 -21.06 16.62 -1.92
C GLU A 103 -20.50 17.57 -0.84
N ALA A 104 -20.27 17.06 0.37
CA ALA A 104 -19.79 17.84 1.52
C ALA A 104 -18.27 17.76 1.73
N THR A 105 -17.56 16.92 0.97
CA THR A 105 -16.15 16.60 1.17
C THR A 105 -15.39 16.57 -0.16
N HIS A 106 -14.08 16.40 -0.11
CA HIS A 106 -13.28 16.31 -1.33
C HIS A 106 -13.50 14.98 -2.03
N GLU A 107 -13.34 14.98 -3.36
CA GLU A 107 -13.52 13.76 -4.14
C GLU A 107 -12.17 13.08 -4.40
N ASN A 108 -12.08 11.80 -4.04
CA ASN A 108 -10.85 11.02 -4.21
C ASN A 108 -10.46 10.92 -5.70
N PRO A 109 -9.19 11.20 -6.08
CA PRO A 109 -8.76 11.16 -7.47
C PRO A 109 -8.95 9.78 -8.12
N ILE A 110 -8.82 8.68 -7.37
CA ILE A 110 -9.08 7.33 -7.87
C ILE A 110 -10.58 7.14 -8.14
N TRP A 111 -11.45 7.73 -7.31
CA TRP A 111 -12.89 7.73 -7.56
C TRP A 111 -13.27 8.54 -8.80
N GLN A 112 -12.63 9.70 -9.02
CA GLN A 112 -12.79 10.48 -10.25
C GLN A 112 -12.45 9.65 -11.50
N LEU A 113 -11.35 8.89 -11.44
CA LEU A 113 -10.97 7.96 -12.52
C LEU A 113 -11.95 6.80 -12.68
N ALA A 114 -12.44 6.22 -11.58
CA ALA A 114 -13.45 5.18 -11.62
C ALA A 114 -14.73 5.66 -12.33
N LYS A 115 -15.23 6.86 -12.00
CA LYS A 115 -16.36 7.49 -12.69
C LYS A 115 -16.07 7.77 -14.16
N LYS A 116 -14.87 8.31 -14.47
CA LYS A 116 -14.45 8.61 -15.85
C LYS A 116 -14.54 7.39 -16.77
N TYR A 117 -14.24 6.21 -16.26
CA TYR A 117 -14.24 4.95 -17.01
C TYR A 117 -15.45 4.04 -16.73
N ASP A 118 -16.47 4.57 -16.05
CA ASP A 118 -17.70 3.86 -15.69
C ASP A 118 -17.42 2.53 -14.99
N LEU A 119 -16.50 2.54 -14.02
CA LEU A 119 -16.07 1.33 -13.33
C LEU A 119 -17.16 0.85 -12.36
N LYS A 120 -17.61 -0.40 -12.53
CA LYS A 120 -18.60 -0.99 -11.63
C LYS A 120 -17.99 -1.27 -10.26
N SER A 121 -18.64 -0.74 -9.24
CA SER A 121 -18.29 -0.96 -7.84
C SER A 121 -19.53 -0.89 -6.97
N HIS A 122 -19.42 -1.37 -5.74
CA HIS A 122 -20.50 -1.33 -4.76
C HIS A 122 -19.94 -0.97 -3.38
N GLU A 123 -20.70 -0.20 -2.62
CA GLU A 123 -20.34 0.19 -1.26
C GLU A 123 -20.19 -1.05 -0.37
N SER A 124 -19.19 -1.03 0.51
CA SER A 124 -19.03 -2.06 1.54
C SER A 124 -19.80 -1.67 2.79
N ASP A 125 -20.72 -2.52 3.23
CA ASP A 125 -21.45 -2.34 4.48
C ASP A 125 -20.70 -3.07 5.61
N TYR A 126 -19.84 -2.32 6.32
CA TYR A 126 -19.04 -2.83 7.43
C TYR A 126 -19.87 -3.14 8.69
N GLU A 127 -21.16 -2.82 8.72
CA GLU A 127 -22.11 -3.24 9.76
C GLU A 127 -22.86 -4.52 9.40
N ASN A 128 -22.84 -4.93 8.12
CA ASN A 128 -23.44 -6.18 7.65
C ASN A 128 -22.51 -7.39 7.85
N TYR A 129 -22.41 -7.82 9.10
CA TYR A 129 -21.59 -8.97 9.48
C TYR A 129 -22.27 -9.95 10.41
N LEU A 130 -21.82 -11.21 10.33
CA LEU A 130 -22.07 -12.24 11.33
C LEU A 130 -20.76 -12.62 12.02
N THR A 131 -20.86 -13.00 13.30
CA THR A 131 -19.72 -13.37 14.14
C THR A 131 -19.76 -14.86 14.50
N PHE A 132 -18.58 -15.48 14.53
CA PHE A 132 -18.37 -16.92 14.71
C PHE A 132 -17.23 -17.19 15.67
N ASP A 133 -17.27 -18.36 16.29
CA ASP A 133 -16.13 -18.98 16.97
C ASP A 133 -16.12 -20.49 16.68
N HIS A 134 -15.28 -21.24 17.40
CA HIS A 134 -15.16 -22.71 17.22
C HIS A 134 -16.46 -23.50 17.51
N LYS A 135 -17.51 -22.88 18.05
CA LYS A 135 -18.81 -23.50 18.32
C LYS A 135 -19.86 -23.19 17.24
N GLY A 136 -19.48 -22.46 16.19
CA GLY A 136 -20.35 -21.99 15.13
C GLY A 136 -20.67 -20.50 15.26
N GLN A 137 -21.87 -20.10 14.83
CA GLN A 137 -22.30 -18.72 14.91
C GLN A 137 -22.51 -18.29 16.37
N THR A 138 -21.69 -17.34 16.83
CA THR A 138 -21.68 -16.82 18.20
C THR A 138 -21.62 -15.30 18.14
N ASN A 139 -22.60 -14.62 18.73
CA ASN A 139 -22.65 -13.15 18.68
C ASN A 139 -21.72 -12.51 19.71
N TRP A 140 -20.60 -11.95 19.23
CA TRP A 140 -19.66 -11.15 20.02
C TRP A 140 -19.52 -9.71 19.48
N SER A 141 -20.50 -9.21 18.73
CA SER A 141 -20.52 -7.84 18.20
C SER A 141 -20.42 -6.74 19.27
N SER A 142 -20.84 -7.00 20.51
CA SER A 142 -20.64 -6.06 21.61
C SER A 142 -19.16 -5.81 21.90
N THR A 143 -18.30 -6.82 21.74
CA THR A 143 -16.85 -6.70 21.91
C THR A 143 -16.23 -5.75 20.90
N ILE A 144 -16.67 -5.79 19.64
CA ILE A 144 -16.27 -4.84 18.59
C ILE A 144 -16.68 -3.41 18.99
N LYS A 145 -17.96 -3.22 19.36
CA LYS A 145 -18.51 -1.92 19.75
C LYS A 145 -17.84 -1.33 20.99
N ASP A 146 -17.41 -2.17 21.92
CA ASP A 146 -16.67 -1.71 23.09
C ASP A 146 -15.25 -1.30 22.72
N LEU A 147 -14.57 -2.03 21.84
CA LEU A 147 -13.28 -1.62 21.30
C LEU A 147 -13.38 -0.30 20.52
N GLU A 148 -14.40 -0.08 19.70
CA GLU A 148 -14.58 1.18 18.96
C GLU A 148 -14.65 2.39 19.90
N LYS A 149 -15.41 2.30 20.99
CA LYS A 149 -15.48 3.38 22.00
C LYS A 149 -14.13 3.64 22.66
N ILE A 150 -13.32 2.59 22.86
CA ILE A 150 -11.96 2.73 23.39
C ILE A 150 -11.04 3.35 22.34
N TYR A 151 -11.19 2.95 21.09
CA TYR A 151 -10.40 3.45 19.98
C TYR A 151 -10.58 4.96 19.79
N SER A 152 -11.81 5.49 19.92
CA SER A 152 -12.03 6.95 19.87
C SER A 152 -11.29 7.74 20.95
N LYS A 153 -11.01 7.12 22.11
CA LYS A 153 -10.15 7.75 23.14
C LYS A 153 -8.67 7.69 22.75
N ALA A 154 -8.24 6.62 22.08
CA ALA A 154 -6.88 6.51 21.56
C ALA A 154 -6.63 7.51 20.41
N GLU A 155 -7.63 7.74 19.54
CA GLU A 155 -7.58 8.78 18.51
C GLU A 155 -7.43 10.17 19.13
N ALA A 156 -8.19 10.49 20.19
CA ALA A 156 -8.04 11.75 20.91
C ALA A 156 -6.64 11.90 21.54
N GLU A 157 -6.06 10.80 22.03
CA GLU A 157 -4.69 10.78 22.55
C GLU A 157 -3.66 11.05 21.46
N SER A 158 -3.87 10.56 20.23
CA SER A 158 -3.02 10.87 19.07
C SER A 158 -2.89 12.39 18.87
N GLY A 159 -4.02 13.11 18.88
CA GLY A 159 -4.02 14.57 18.79
C GLY A 159 -3.27 15.26 19.94
N ARG A 160 -3.37 14.72 21.16
CA ARG A 160 -2.62 15.24 22.32
C ARG A 160 -1.11 15.02 22.18
N LEU A 161 -0.69 13.86 21.66
CA LEU A 161 0.73 13.57 21.42
C LEU A 161 1.29 14.48 20.33
N LEU A 162 0.59 14.62 19.21
CA LEU A 162 0.98 15.49 18.10
C LEU A 162 1.08 16.96 18.54
N LEU A 163 0.02 17.53 19.12
CA LEU A 163 0.00 18.95 19.53
C LEU A 163 0.98 19.25 20.67
N GLY A 164 1.31 18.25 21.49
CA GLY A 164 2.30 18.35 22.55
C GLY A 164 3.74 18.12 22.09
N ASN A 165 3.96 17.79 20.81
CA ASN A 165 5.23 17.30 20.27
C ASN A 165 5.87 16.22 21.17
N LEU A 166 5.06 15.22 21.51
CA LEU A 166 5.46 14.11 22.35
C LEU A 166 5.86 12.91 21.49
N GLN A 167 6.70 12.04 22.07
CA GLN A 167 7.08 10.79 21.43
C GLN A 167 5.85 9.96 21.06
N ASP A 168 5.83 9.45 19.82
CA ASP A 168 4.80 8.53 19.36
C ASP A 168 4.77 7.24 20.20
N THR A 169 3.63 6.56 20.17
CA THR A 169 3.39 5.30 20.85
C THR A 169 2.80 4.29 19.88
N SER A 170 2.87 2.99 20.19
CA SER A 170 2.11 2.01 19.42
C SER A 170 0.61 2.18 19.63
N VAL A 171 -0.17 1.83 18.61
CA VAL A 171 -1.64 1.79 18.70
C VAL A 171 -2.07 0.87 19.84
N ARG A 172 -1.37 -0.26 20.04
CA ARG A 172 -1.61 -1.16 21.16
C ARG A 172 -1.48 -0.46 22.51
N ALA A 173 -0.42 0.30 22.72
CA ALA A 173 -0.18 1.00 23.97
C ALA A 173 -1.24 2.10 24.20
N ALA A 174 -1.68 2.77 23.13
CA ALA A 174 -2.74 3.77 23.19
C ALA A 174 -4.08 3.16 23.63
N ILE A 175 -4.55 2.09 22.98
CA ILE A 175 -5.81 1.44 23.35
C ILE A 175 -5.76 0.80 24.75
N ARG A 176 -4.60 0.29 25.19
CA ARG A 176 -4.39 -0.17 26.59
C ARG A 176 -4.49 0.96 27.60
N SER A 177 -3.99 2.14 27.25
CA SER A 177 -4.08 3.33 28.10
C SER A 177 -5.50 3.88 28.17
N ALA A 178 -6.25 3.75 27.08
CA ALA A 178 -7.65 4.11 26.99
C ALA A 178 -8.61 3.11 27.69
N GLY A 179 -8.12 1.91 28.04
CA GLY A 179 -8.81 0.94 28.91
C GLY A 179 -8.98 -0.46 28.32
N TRP A 180 -8.53 -0.73 27.10
CA TRP A 180 -8.66 -2.04 26.45
C TRP A 180 -7.48 -2.97 26.80
N ARG A 181 -7.72 -3.93 27.70
CA ARG A 181 -6.71 -4.86 28.21
C ARG A 181 -7.23 -6.30 28.21
N PRO A 182 -7.61 -6.85 27.03
CA PRO A 182 -8.10 -8.22 26.98
C PRO A 182 -7.00 -9.21 27.37
N ASP A 183 -7.42 -10.33 27.95
CA ASP A 183 -6.53 -11.47 28.16
C ASP A 183 -6.10 -12.04 26.80
N LYS A 184 -4.91 -12.66 26.76
CA LYS A 184 -4.37 -13.20 25.50
C LYS A 184 -5.20 -14.36 24.93
N ASP A 185 -5.95 -15.05 25.78
CA ASP A 185 -6.86 -16.15 25.44
C ASP A 185 -8.32 -15.70 25.23
N ASP A 186 -8.61 -14.40 25.34
CA ASP A 186 -9.91 -13.83 24.92
C ASP A 186 -10.00 -13.76 23.39
N MET A 187 -10.40 -14.87 22.77
CA MET A 187 -10.51 -14.99 21.32
C MET A 187 -11.41 -13.92 20.68
N HIS A 188 -12.49 -13.50 21.35
CA HIS A 188 -13.42 -12.52 20.81
C HIS A 188 -12.77 -11.14 20.79
N ALA A 189 -12.03 -10.77 21.83
CA ALA A 189 -11.27 -9.53 21.86
C ALA A 189 -10.09 -9.54 20.87
N GLN A 190 -9.38 -10.67 20.73
CA GLN A 190 -8.31 -10.80 19.73
C GLN A 190 -8.83 -10.64 18.29
N ALA A 191 -10.02 -11.17 17.99
CA ALA A 191 -10.68 -11.02 16.70
C ALA A 191 -11.21 -9.60 16.48
N ALA A 192 -11.79 -8.96 17.49
CA ALA A 192 -12.20 -7.56 17.43
C ALA A 192 -11.01 -6.63 17.16
N ASP A 193 -9.87 -6.86 17.84
CA ASP A 193 -8.63 -6.12 17.59
C ASP A 193 -8.14 -6.29 16.14
N TRP A 194 -8.17 -7.52 15.62
CA TRP A 194 -7.75 -7.80 14.24
C TRP A 194 -8.67 -7.11 13.24
N TRP A 195 -9.99 -7.17 13.45
CA TRP A 195 -10.99 -6.51 12.61
C TRP A 195 -10.80 -4.98 12.60
N LYS A 196 -10.53 -4.38 13.76
CA LYS A 196 -10.39 -2.93 13.88
C LYS A 196 -9.10 -2.38 13.27
N TRP A 197 -8.00 -3.16 13.24
CA TRP A 197 -6.68 -2.63 12.91
C TRP A 197 -5.96 -3.41 11.80
N ASP A 198 -5.74 -4.70 11.98
CA ASP A 198 -4.94 -5.51 11.07
C ASP A 198 -5.61 -5.68 9.70
N PHE A 199 -6.96 -5.72 9.69
CA PHE A 199 -7.73 -5.76 8.46
C PHE A 199 -7.43 -4.57 7.54
N GLU A 200 -7.18 -3.39 8.11
CA GLU A 200 -6.85 -2.18 7.35
C GLU A 200 -5.34 -2.10 7.09
N SER A 201 -4.55 -2.11 8.15
CA SER A 201 -3.11 -1.80 8.12
C SER A 201 -2.21 -2.95 7.66
N ALA A 202 -2.73 -4.18 7.56
CA ALA A 202 -1.96 -5.42 7.36
C ALA A 202 -0.89 -5.72 8.43
N TRP A 203 -0.88 -4.96 9.53
CA TRP A 203 0.05 -5.08 10.66
C TRP A 203 -0.70 -5.08 11.99
N THR A 204 -0.04 -5.52 13.05
CA THR A 204 -0.67 -5.52 14.38
C THR A 204 -0.65 -4.12 15.01
N PRO A 205 -1.55 -3.83 15.97
CA PRO A 205 -1.48 -2.60 16.76
C PRO A 205 -0.16 -2.39 17.50
N ASP A 206 0.60 -3.46 17.76
CA ASP A 206 1.89 -3.40 18.44
C ASP A 206 2.99 -2.82 17.52
N GLU A 207 2.84 -2.95 16.20
CA GLU A 207 3.83 -2.58 15.20
C GLU A 207 3.52 -1.23 14.51
N SER A 208 2.25 -0.79 14.56
CA SER A 208 1.84 0.51 14.00
C SER A 208 1.98 1.67 14.99
N GLY A 209 2.50 2.80 14.49
CA GLY A 209 2.52 4.08 15.21
C GLY A 209 1.12 4.68 15.34
N LEU A 210 0.81 5.29 16.48
CA LEU A 210 -0.50 5.87 16.74
C LEU A 210 -0.70 7.15 15.94
N ILE A 211 0.28 8.07 15.96
CA ILE A 211 0.13 9.40 15.36
C ILE A 211 -0.21 9.27 13.87
N PHE A 212 0.66 8.61 13.11
CA PHE A 212 0.48 8.49 11.66
C PHE A 212 -0.54 7.41 11.25
N GLY A 213 -0.79 6.42 12.10
CA GLY A 213 -1.91 5.50 11.90
C GLY A 213 -3.26 6.23 11.91
N VAL A 214 -3.45 7.16 12.86
CA VAL A 214 -4.66 8.01 12.92
C VAL A 214 -4.62 9.09 11.84
N ALA A 215 -3.47 9.73 11.60
CA ALA A 215 -3.36 10.79 10.59
C ALA A 215 -3.64 10.29 9.17
N GLY A 216 -3.12 9.12 8.79
CA GLY A 216 -3.40 8.50 7.49
C GLY A 216 -4.86 8.06 7.34
N GLY A 217 -5.46 7.53 8.42
CA GLY A 217 -6.89 7.23 8.46
C GLY A 217 -7.75 8.49 8.27
N ASN A 218 -7.42 9.58 8.96
CA ASN A 218 -8.12 10.87 8.79
C ASN A 218 -7.92 11.47 7.40
N ALA A 219 -6.73 11.34 6.82
CA ALA A 219 -6.45 11.84 5.49
C ALA A 219 -7.25 11.08 4.42
N THR A 220 -7.38 9.76 4.50
CA THR A 220 -8.21 8.99 3.55
C THR A 220 -9.70 9.13 3.86
N PHE A 221 -10.13 8.81 5.08
CA PHE A 221 -11.55 8.67 5.40
C PHE A 221 -12.20 9.97 5.91
N GLY A 222 -11.45 10.83 6.57
CA GLY A 222 -11.96 12.13 7.04
C GLY A 222 -12.03 13.19 5.94
N TYR A 223 -11.11 13.16 4.98
CA TYR A 223 -11.05 14.13 3.88
C TYR A 223 -11.97 13.82 2.72
N PHE A 224 -12.01 12.54 2.35
CA PHE A 224 -12.84 12.05 1.26
C PHE A 224 -14.16 11.58 1.85
N SER A 225 -14.23 10.40 2.47
CA SER A 225 -15.39 9.93 3.24
C SER A 225 -15.06 8.60 3.91
N ASP A 226 -15.90 8.16 4.84
CA ASP A 226 -15.86 6.80 5.40
C ASP A 226 -16.43 5.73 4.44
N VAL A 227 -16.92 6.15 3.27
CA VAL A 227 -17.49 5.27 2.25
C VAL A 227 -16.39 4.67 1.37
N SER A 228 -16.34 3.34 1.35
CA SER A 228 -15.41 2.55 0.54
C SER A 228 -16.16 1.64 -0.43
N ASN A 229 -15.80 1.72 -1.72
CA ASN A 229 -16.45 0.94 -2.76
C ASN A 229 -15.58 -0.23 -3.22
N LEU A 230 -16.08 -1.47 -3.07
CA LEU A 230 -15.47 -2.67 -3.65
C LEU A 230 -15.71 -2.68 -5.16
N VAL A 231 -14.63 -2.73 -5.93
CA VAL A 231 -14.67 -2.87 -7.38
C VAL A 231 -15.05 -4.30 -7.77
N VAL A 232 -16.14 -4.43 -8.54
CA VAL A 232 -16.64 -5.72 -9.06
C VAL A 232 -16.71 -5.75 -10.59
N ASP A 233 -16.15 -4.73 -11.24
CA ASP A 233 -16.07 -4.63 -12.68
C ASP A 233 -15.31 -5.78 -13.31
N GLN A 234 -15.93 -6.46 -14.28
CA GLN A 234 -15.34 -7.63 -14.92
C GLN A 234 -14.19 -7.29 -15.89
N ARG A 235 -13.96 -6.01 -16.19
CA ARG A 235 -12.74 -5.52 -16.85
C ARG A 235 -11.55 -5.52 -15.88
N GLY A 236 -11.82 -5.41 -14.57
CA GLY A 236 -10.85 -5.36 -13.47
C GLY A 236 -10.46 -3.93 -13.08
N PHE A 237 -10.08 -3.71 -11.82
CA PHE A 237 -9.78 -2.39 -11.27
C PHE A 237 -8.61 -1.71 -12.00
N SER A 238 -7.62 -2.50 -12.42
CA SER A 238 -6.47 -2.05 -13.20
C SER A 238 -6.83 -1.35 -14.52
N THR A 239 -8.08 -1.51 -15.00
CA THR A 239 -8.57 -0.85 -16.20
C THR A 239 -8.42 0.66 -16.13
N ILE A 240 -8.63 1.31 -14.98
CA ILE A 240 -8.54 2.78 -14.91
C ILE A 240 -7.13 3.26 -15.30
N ILE A 241 -6.08 2.60 -14.81
CA ILE A 241 -4.69 2.98 -15.11
C ILE A 241 -4.29 2.56 -16.52
N GLN A 242 -4.80 1.42 -17.00
CA GLN A 242 -4.58 0.98 -18.38
C GLN A 242 -5.22 1.93 -19.40
N GLU A 243 -6.41 2.46 -19.12
CA GLU A 243 -7.05 3.46 -19.97
C GLU A 243 -6.38 4.84 -19.87
N GLU A 244 -5.92 5.26 -18.68
CA GLU A 244 -5.10 6.46 -18.55
C GLU A 244 -3.80 6.35 -19.37
N ALA A 245 -3.12 5.19 -19.33
CA ALA A 245 -1.91 4.94 -20.11
C ALA A 245 -2.15 5.09 -21.63
N LYS A 246 -3.31 4.65 -22.14
CA LYS A 246 -3.67 4.77 -23.57
C LYS A 246 -3.86 6.22 -24.03
N THR A 247 -4.05 7.17 -23.11
CA THR A 247 -4.18 8.60 -23.47
C THR A 247 -2.87 9.19 -23.99
N PHE A 248 -1.73 8.59 -23.65
CA PHE A 248 -0.40 9.08 -24.05
C PHE A 248 0.51 8.00 -24.65
N LEU A 249 0.27 6.71 -24.43
CA LEU A 249 0.98 5.59 -25.05
C LEU A 249 0.13 4.93 -26.15
N LYS A 250 0.73 4.75 -27.33
CA LYS A 250 0.10 4.00 -28.42
C LYS A 250 0.28 2.49 -28.22
N ASN A 251 -0.51 1.67 -28.91
CA ASN A 251 -0.27 0.23 -28.94
C ASN A 251 1.12 -0.06 -29.54
N GLY A 252 1.96 -0.78 -28.80
CA GLY A 252 3.34 -1.07 -29.20
C GLY A 252 4.29 0.14 -29.11
N ASP A 253 3.95 1.15 -28.31
CA ASP A 253 4.82 2.31 -28.08
C ASP A 253 6.16 1.88 -27.48
N ALA A 254 7.26 2.23 -28.15
CA ALA A 254 8.61 1.86 -27.74
C ALA A 254 9.05 2.48 -26.40
N ARG A 255 8.30 3.48 -25.91
CA ARG A 255 8.51 4.05 -24.57
C ARG A 255 8.10 3.11 -23.45
N LEU A 256 7.23 2.13 -23.68
CA LEU A 256 6.83 1.15 -22.67
C LEU A 256 7.54 -0.20 -22.89
N ARG A 257 8.37 -0.60 -21.93
CA ARG A 257 9.13 -1.86 -21.96
C ARG A 257 8.61 -2.79 -20.87
N LEU A 258 7.62 -3.60 -21.23
CA LEU A 258 7.12 -4.69 -20.39
C LEU A 258 8.11 -5.88 -20.38
N LYS A 259 7.95 -6.82 -19.44
CA LYS A 259 8.82 -8.01 -19.30
C LYS A 259 10.31 -7.66 -19.22
N THR A 260 10.62 -6.51 -18.66
CA THR A 260 11.98 -5.96 -18.57
C THR A 260 12.27 -5.63 -17.12
N THR A 261 13.24 -6.33 -16.54
CA THR A 261 13.60 -6.16 -15.12
C THR A 261 14.79 -5.24 -15.01
N VAL A 262 14.72 -4.25 -14.13
CA VAL A 262 15.86 -3.41 -13.79
C VAL A 262 16.76 -4.18 -12.83
N GLU A 263 18.01 -4.40 -13.22
CA GLU A 263 19.02 -5.07 -12.38
C GLU A 263 19.93 -4.06 -11.68
N GLY A 264 20.20 -2.92 -12.32
CA GLY A 264 21.12 -1.92 -11.79
C GLY A 264 20.73 -0.48 -12.15
N ILE A 265 21.02 0.42 -11.24
CA ILE A 265 20.76 1.86 -11.34
C ILE A 265 22.04 2.59 -10.96
N LYS A 266 22.73 3.12 -11.98
CA LYS A 266 23.82 4.07 -11.77
C LYS A 266 23.28 5.50 -11.80
N TYR A 267 23.59 6.31 -10.80
CA TYR A 267 23.08 7.69 -10.71
C TYR A 267 24.19 8.68 -10.30
N GLY A 268 23.97 9.94 -10.61
CA GLY A 268 24.84 11.06 -10.24
C GLY A 268 24.36 12.38 -10.82
N LYS A 269 25.16 13.43 -10.65
CA LYS A 269 24.85 14.81 -11.09
C LYS A 269 24.65 14.96 -12.59
N ASP A 270 25.28 14.09 -13.40
CA ASP A 270 25.21 14.17 -14.86
C ASP A 270 24.05 13.35 -15.46
N GLY A 271 23.36 12.55 -14.65
CA GLY A 271 22.24 11.72 -15.08
C GLY A 271 22.24 10.31 -14.50
N VAL A 272 21.44 9.45 -15.11
CA VAL A 272 21.20 8.08 -14.66
C VAL A 272 21.39 7.06 -15.78
N THR A 273 21.87 5.88 -15.44
CA THR A 273 21.98 4.73 -16.35
C THR A 273 21.33 3.51 -15.71
N ILE A 274 20.32 2.97 -16.38
CA ILE A 274 19.55 1.80 -15.95
C ILE A 274 20.02 0.60 -16.76
N THR A 275 20.42 -0.49 -16.10
CA THR A 275 20.75 -1.76 -16.75
C THR A 275 19.63 -2.76 -16.53
N THR A 276 19.31 -3.55 -17.56
CA THR A 276 18.20 -4.50 -17.51
C THR A 276 18.66 -5.95 -17.66
N ASP A 277 17.76 -6.88 -17.29
CA ASP A 277 17.92 -8.34 -17.49
C ASP A 277 18.10 -8.76 -18.96
N LYS A 278 17.86 -7.85 -19.91
CA LYS A 278 18.09 -8.09 -21.35
C LYS A 278 19.53 -7.80 -21.77
N GLY A 279 20.36 -7.25 -20.87
CA GLY A 279 21.73 -6.82 -21.18
C GLY A 279 21.80 -5.53 -21.99
N ASP A 280 20.70 -4.76 -22.06
CA ASP A 280 20.68 -3.41 -22.61
C ASP A 280 20.67 -2.37 -21.48
N CYS A 281 20.71 -1.09 -21.86
CA CYS A 281 20.70 0.02 -20.93
C CYS A 281 19.82 1.18 -21.39
N ILE A 282 19.40 2.01 -20.44
CA ILE A 282 18.73 3.28 -20.67
C ILE A 282 19.56 4.37 -20.01
N GLN A 283 19.98 5.36 -20.78
CA GLN A 283 20.61 6.59 -20.27
C GLN A 283 19.57 7.69 -20.25
N ALA A 284 19.38 8.33 -19.10
CA ALA A 284 18.42 9.43 -18.94
C ALA A 284 19.03 10.59 -18.17
N ASP A 285 18.46 11.77 -18.35
CA ASP A 285 18.81 12.93 -17.54
C ASP A 285 18.32 12.71 -16.10
N TYR A 286 17.10 12.19 -15.94
CA TYR A 286 16.47 11.88 -14.64
C TYR A 286 15.88 10.46 -14.61
N ALA A 287 15.75 9.87 -13.42
CA ALA A 287 14.93 8.68 -13.20
C ALA A 287 13.90 8.89 -12.09
N ILE A 288 12.73 8.28 -12.24
CA ILE A 288 11.70 8.14 -11.20
C ILE A 288 11.59 6.65 -10.85
N CYS A 289 12.09 6.27 -9.69
CA CYS A 289 11.97 4.94 -9.12
C CYS A 289 10.60 4.79 -8.46
N THR A 290 9.79 3.86 -8.98
CA THR A 290 8.45 3.56 -8.45
C THR A 290 8.31 2.15 -7.89
N PHE A 291 9.43 1.59 -7.46
CA PHE A 291 9.48 0.28 -6.84
C PHE A 291 8.71 0.29 -5.53
N SER A 292 8.16 -0.86 -5.14
CA SER A 292 7.57 -1.01 -3.82
C SER A 292 8.66 -0.87 -2.75
N LEU A 293 8.24 -0.50 -1.54
CA LEU A 293 9.11 -0.52 -0.36
C LEU A 293 9.82 -1.88 -0.21
N GLY A 294 9.09 -2.99 -0.38
CA GLY A 294 9.68 -4.32 -0.28
C GLY A 294 10.79 -4.60 -1.31
N VAL A 295 10.71 -4.05 -2.52
CA VAL A 295 11.79 -4.15 -3.51
C VAL A 295 13.00 -3.32 -3.05
N LEU A 296 12.78 -2.11 -2.53
CA LEU A 296 13.84 -1.25 -2.01
C LEU A 296 14.53 -1.83 -0.76
N GLN A 297 13.83 -2.64 0.03
CA GLN A 297 14.35 -3.38 1.18
C GLN A 297 15.04 -4.70 0.80
N SER A 298 14.96 -5.09 -0.47
CA SER A 298 15.56 -6.32 -0.98
C SER A 298 16.90 -6.04 -1.67
N ASN A 299 17.64 -7.11 -2.01
CA ASN A 299 18.89 -7.01 -2.77
C ASN A 299 18.69 -7.26 -4.27
N THR A 300 17.48 -7.08 -4.82
CA THR A 300 17.20 -7.39 -6.24
C THR A 300 17.71 -6.35 -7.22
N THR A 301 17.98 -5.12 -6.77
CA THR A 301 18.47 -4.03 -7.62
C THR A 301 19.73 -3.41 -7.03
N GLU A 302 20.78 -3.32 -7.84
CA GLU A 302 22.03 -2.69 -7.44
C GLU A 302 21.97 -1.17 -7.67
N PHE A 303 22.22 -0.40 -6.62
CA PHE A 303 22.39 1.06 -6.70
C PHE A 303 23.88 1.40 -6.73
N SER A 304 24.31 2.20 -7.71
CA SER A 304 25.71 2.62 -7.87
C SER A 304 25.84 4.14 -8.04
N PRO A 305 26.38 4.88 -7.05
CA PRO A 305 26.84 4.40 -5.74
C PRO A 305 25.70 3.80 -4.89
N PRO A 306 26.00 3.04 -3.82
CA PRO A 306 24.98 2.61 -2.86
C PRO A 306 24.16 3.79 -2.34
N LEU A 307 22.89 3.56 -2.00
CA LEU A 307 22.06 4.60 -1.40
C LEU A 307 22.71 5.10 -0.10
N PRO A 308 22.70 6.42 0.18
CA PRO A 308 23.24 6.97 1.42
C PRO A 308 22.55 6.40 2.67
N ASP A 309 23.25 6.39 3.81
CA ASP A 309 22.75 5.81 5.06
C ASP A 309 21.44 6.44 5.54
N TRP A 310 21.26 7.75 5.37
CA TRP A 310 20.00 8.44 5.73
C TRP A 310 18.81 7.93 4.90
N LYS A 311 19.04 7.54 3.65
CA LYS A 311 18.03 6.97 2.73
C LYS A 311 17.76 5.52 3.08
N GLN A 312 18.81 4.71 3.14
CA GLN A 312 18.67 3.27 3.37
C GLN A 312 18.06 2.97 4.74
N SER A 313 18.47 3.69 5.79
CA SER A 313 17.91 3.49 7.13
C SER A 313 16.44 3.92 7.26
N ALA A 314 15.96 4.83 6.40
CA ALA A 314 14.55 5.18 6.31
C ALA A 314 13.74 4.10 5.59
N ILE A 315 14.27 3.62 4.44
CA ILE A 315 13.71 2.47 3.71
C ILE A 315 13.60 1.24 4.63
N ASP A 316 14.67 0.90 5.35
CA ASP A 316 14.72 -0.30 6.20
C ASP A 316 13.78 -0.22 7.41
N GLN A 317 13.51 1.00 7.92
CA GLN A 317 12.63 1.17 9.08
C GLN A 317 11.14 1.16 8.68
N PHE A 318 10.77 1.62 7.50
CA PHE A 318 9.35 1.65 7.10
C PHE A 318 8.79 0.24 6.90
N ALA A 319 7.50 0.01 7.15
CA ALA A 319 6.97 -1.36 7.22
C ALA A 319 6.26 -1.76 5.91
N MET A 320 6.71 -2.85 5.27
CA MET A 320 6.03 -3.44 4.11
C MET A 320 5.09 -4.57 4.58
N GLY A 321 3.78 -4.31 4.58
CA GLY A 321 2.75 -5.27 4.98
C GLY A 321 2.43 -6.30 3.90
N THR A 322 1.82 -7.42 4.31
CA THR A 322 1.28 -8.43 3.40
C THR A 322 -0.18 -8.71 3.76
N TYR A 323 -1.05 -8.50 2.78
CA TYR A 323 -2.49 -8.71 2.84
C TYR A 323 -2.88 -9.72 1.76
N THR A 324 -3.31 -10.91 2.16
CA THR A 324 -3.57 -12.03 1.25
C THR A 324 -5.06 -12.36 1.23
N LYS A 325 -5.69 -12.19 0.07
CA LYS A 325 -7.07 -12.62 -0.21
C LYS A 325 -7.09 -14.02 -0.81
N ILE A 326 -7.80 -14.92 -0.14
CA ILE A 326 -7.89 -16.34 -0.49
C ILE A 326 -9.26 -16.63 -1.06
N PHE A 327 -9.35 -16.78 -2.38
CA PHE A 327 -10.62 -16.93 -3.09
C PHE A 327 -11.03 -18.40 -3.21
N MET A 328 -12.29 -18.67 -2.89
CA MET A 328 -12.95 -19.97 -3.00
C MET A 328 -14.26 -19.82 -3.75
N GLN A 329 -14.51 -20.64 -4.76
CA GLN A 329 -15.84 -20.79 -5.37
C GLN A 329 -16.42 -22.15 -4.98
N PHE A 330 -17.69 -22.20 -4.59
CA PHE A 330 -18.39 -23.45 -4.27
C PHE A 330 -19.48 -23.74 -5.31
N GLU A 331 -19.90 -25.01 -5.38
CA GLU A 331 -21.05 -25.39 -6.23
C GLU A 331 -22.34 -24.71 -5.75
N LYS A 332 -22.50 -24.59 -4.43
CA LYS A 332 -23.61 -23.89 -3.78
C LYS A 332 -23.10 -23.20 -2.52
N ALA A 333 -23.50 -21.95 -2.30
CA ALA A 333 -23.26 -21.27 -1.03
C ALA A 333 -23.94 -22.03 0.12
N PHE A 334 -23.16 -22.31 1.17
CA PHE A 334 -23.65 -22.88 2.44
C PHE A 334 -23.98 -21.80 3.48
N TRP A 335 -23.57 -20.55 3.21
CA TRP A 335 -23.94 -19.32 3.92
C TRP A 335 -25.16 -18.66 3.25
N ASP A 336 -25.72 -17.62 3.88
CA ASP A 336 -26.82 -16.85 3.32
C ASP A 336 -26.36 -15.88 2.22
N ASN A 337 -27.30 -15.34 1.43
CA ASN A 337 -26.96 -14.47 0.30
C ASN A 337 -26.95 -12.97 0.66
N GLU A 338 -27.17 -12.61 1.92
CA GLU A 338 -27.38 -11.20 2.32
C GLU A 338 -26.19 -10.67 3.12
N THR A 339 -25.56 -11.52 3.95
CA THR A 339 -24.42 -11.18 4.80
C THR A 339 -23.17 -10.93 3.97
N GLN A 340 -22.54 -9.78 4.17
CA GLN A 340 -21.30 -9.42 3.49
C GLN A 340 -20.08 -10.03 4.18
N PHE A 341 -19.96 -9.89 5.49
CA PHE A 341 -18.77 -10.30 6.25
C PHE A 341 -19.08 -11.39 7.29
N PHE A 342 -18.18 -12.35 7.43
CA PHE A 342 -18.23 -13.40 8.45
C PHE A 342 -16.93 -13.36 9.24
N LEU A 343 -17.00 -12.89 10.49
CA LEU A 343 -15.85 -12.75 11.37
C LEU A 343 -15.67 -13.99 12.24
N TYR A 344 -14.46 -14.53 12.32
CA TYR A 344 -14.14 -15.73 13.07
C TYR A 344 -13.12 -15.46 14.17
N ALA A 345 -13.49 -15.83 15.40
CA ALA A 345 -12.63 -15.79 16.57
C ALA A 345 -12.02 -17.18 16.84
N ASP A 346 -10.78 -17.38 16.41
CA ASP A 346 -10.06 -18.63 16.67
C ASP A 346 -9.64 -18.73 18.15
N PRO A 347 -9.92 -19.86 18.83
CA PRO A 347 -9.62 -20.02 20.26
C PRO A 347 -8.12 -20.18 20.57
N LEU A 348 -7.27 -20.44 19.57
CA LEU A 348 -5.86 -20.81 19.76
C LEU A 348 -4.89 -19.82 19.11
N GLU A 349 -5.28 -19.24 17.97
CA GLU A 349 -4.36 -18.50 17.10
C GLU A 349 -5.01 -17.25 16.51
N ARG A 350 -4.68 -16.08 17.07
CA ARG A 350 -5.11 -14.78 16.52
C ARG A 350 -4.73 -14.66 15.04
N GLY A 351 -5.68 -14.22 14.22
CA GLY A 351 -5.45 -13.99 12.79
C GLY A 351 -5.53 -15.26 11.93
N ARG A 352 -5.86 -16.42 12.50
CA ARG A 352 -6.09 -17.64 11.72
C ARG A 352 -7.43 -17.57 10.99
N TYR A 353 -7.39 -17.15 9.72
CA TYR A 353 -8.56 -16.95 8.84
C TYR A 353 -9.73 -16.19 9.53
N PRO A 354 -9.49 -14.97 10.05
CA PRO A 354 -10.39 -14.26 10.95
C PRO A 354 -11.56 -13.58 10.22
N LEU A 355 -11.48 -13.47 8.89
CA LEU A 355 -12.46 -12.77 8.09
C LEU A 355 -12.73 -13.54 6.80
N PHE A 356 -14.01 -13.68 6.48
CA PHE A 356 -14.48 -14.08 5.16
C PHE A 356 -15.47 -13.04 4.62
N GLN A 357 -15.36 -12.72 3.34
CA GLN A 357 -16.30 -11.83 2.64
C GLN A 357 -16.98 -12.56 1.49
N SER A 358 -18.32 -12.45 1.43
CA SER A 358 -19.16 -13.04 0.40
C SER A 358 -19.36 -12.07 -0.76
N LEU A 359 -19.30 -12.59 -1.98
CA LEU A 359 -19.67 -11.84 -3.18
C LEU A 359 -21.12 -12.09 -3.62
N ASN A 360 -21.90 -12.86 -2.86
CA ASN A 360 -23.31 -13.13 -3.18
C ASN A 360 -24.30 -11.97 -2.95
N PRO A 361 -24.08 -11.01 -2.00
CA PRO A 361 -25.05 -9.95 -1.79
C PRO A 361 -25.27 -9.09 -3.05
N GLU A 362 -26.43 -8.43 -3.08
CA GLU A 362 -26.81 -7.54 -4.18
C GLU A 362 -25.73 -6.47 -4.40
N GLY A 363 -25.52 -6.07 -5.66
CA GLY A 363 -24.48 -5.10 -6.03
C GLY A 363 -23.08 -5.68 -6.24
N PHE A 364 -22.76 -6.86 -5.68
CA PHE A 364 -21.46 -7.52 -5.88
C PHE A 364 -21.47 -8.50 -7.07
N ALA A 365 -21.50 -9.81 -6.81
CA ALA A 365 -21.62 -10.87 -7.81
C ALA A 365 -22.67 -11.93 -7.40
N PRO A 366 -23.97 -11.58 -7.40
CA PRO A 366 -25.04 -12.48 -6.96
C PRO A 366 -25.01 -13.85 -7.65
N GLY A 367 -25.14 -14.91 -6.84
CA GLY A 367 -25.11 -16.29 -7.31
C GLY A 367 -23.72 -16.80 -7.72
N SER A 368 -22.65 -16.04 -7.46
CA SER A 368 -21.28 -16.48 -7.76
C SER A 368 -20.84 -17.65 -6.90
N ASN A 369 -21.40 -17.79 -5.70
CA ASN A 369 -20.94 -18.71 -4.65
C ASN A 369 -19.45 -18.53 -4.35
N ILE A 370 -18.96 -17.29 -4.48
CA ILE A 370 -17.59 -16.92 -4.17
C ILE A 370 -17.54 -16.35 -2.76
N LEU A 371 -16.65 -16.92 -1.96
CA LEU A 371 -16.24 -16.44 -0.64
C LEU A 371 -14.74 -16.22 -0.70
N PHE A 372 -14.23 -15.14 -0.12
CA PHE A 372 -12.79 -15.01 0.07
C PHE A 372 -12.44 -14.73 1.51
N GLY A 373 -11.43 -15.46 2.01
CA GLY A 373 -10.86 -15.25 3.33
C GLY A 373 -9.70 -14.26 3.26
N THR A 374 -9.53 -13.44 4.29
CA THR A 374 -8.40 -12.51 4.39
C THR A 374 -7.49 -12.90 5.55
N VAL A 375 -6.19 -12.94 5.29
CA VAL A 375 -5.15 -13.03 6.33
C VAL A 375 -4.09 -11.95 6.11
N THR A 376 -3.47 -11.51 7.20
CA THR A 376 -2.43 -10.46 7.22
C THR A 376 -1.24 -10.89 8.07
N GLY A 377 -0.14 -10.13 8.02
CA GLY A 377 1.05 -10.35 8.85
C GLY A 377 1.61 -11.77 8.78
N GLU A 378 1.90 -12.36 9.94
CA GLU A 378 2.48 -13.71 10.04
C GLU A 378 1.63 -14.79 9.36
N GLN A 379 0.30 -14.66 9.40
CA GLN A 379 -0.62 -15.62 8.80
C GLN A 379 -0.58 -15.55 7.27
N ALA A 380 -0.47 -14.35 6.71
CA ALA A 380 -0.22 -14.17 5.28
C ALA A 380 1.11 -14.79 4.86
N TRP A 381 2.20 -14.50 5.57
CA TRP A 381 3.52 -15.09 5.26
C TRP A 381 3.54 -16.62 5.34
N ARG A 382 2.81 -17.19 6.31
CA ARG A 382 2.66 -18.64 6.43
C ARG A 382 1.90 -19.22 5.25
N VAL A 383 0.73 -18.66 4.91
CA VAL A 383 -0.13 -19.13 3.83
C VAL A 383 0.55 -19.01 2.45
N GLU A 384 1.29 -17.93 2.20
CA GLU A 384 1.97 -17.73 0.91
C GLU A 384 3.11 -18.72 0.66
N ARG A 385 3.68 -19.31 1.72
CA ARG A 385 4.71 -20.37 1.66
C ARG A 385 4.13 -21.78 1.59
N GLN A 386 2.83 -21.93 1.77
CA GLN A 386 2.13 -23.21 1.65
C GLN A 386 1.71 -23.50 0.20
N THR A 387 1.49 -24.77 -0.08
CA THR A 387 0.78 -25.20 -1.28
C THR A 387 -0.67 -24.75 -1.22
N ASN A 388 -1.32 -24.63 -2.38
CA ASN A 388 -2.75 -24.33 -2.42
C ASN A 388 -3.60 -25.37 -1.67
N ASN A 389 -3.19 -26.64 -1.70
CA ASN A 389 -3.94 -27.72 -1.05
C ASN A 389 -3.87 -27.61 0.49
N GLU A 390 -2.69 -27.35 1.05
CA GLU A 390 -2.53 -27.17 2.51
C GLU A 390 -3.37 -26.00 3.02
N THR A 391 -3.31 -24.85 2.33
CA THR A 391 -4.13 -23.68 2.68
C THR A 391 -5.62 -23.98 2.54
N MET A 392 -6.02 -24.67 1.48
CA MET A 392 -7.42 -25.06 1.25
C MET A 392 -7.95 -26.00 2.33
N GLU A 393 -7.17 -26.98 2.78
CA GLU A 393 -7.56 -27.87 3.86
C GLU A 393 -7.74 -27.09 5.18
N GLN A 394 -6.78 -26.24 5.52
CA GLN A 394 -6.81 -25.45 6.75
C GLN A 394 -7.97 -24.45 6.81
N ILE A 395 -8.27 -23.78 5.70
CA ILE A 395 -9.39 -22.82 5.65
C ILE A 395 -10.75 -23.54 5.65
N LEU A 396 -10.85 -24.72 5.04
CA LEU A 396 -12.06 -25.55 5.11
C LEU A 396 -12.31 -26.08 6.51
N ASP A 397 -11.27 -26.39 7.28
CA ASP A 397 -11.42 -26.76 8.69
C ASP A 397 -12.01 -25.63 9.53
N VAL A 398 -11.57 -24.39 9.31
CA VAL A 398 -12.18 -23.21 9.96
C VAL A 398 -13.64 -23.03 9.51
N LEU A 399 -13.93 -23.11 8.20
CA LEU A 399 -15.31 -22.99 7.71
C LEU A 399 -16.24 -24.08 8.27
N ARG A 400 -15.75 -25.30 8.50
CA ARG A 400 -16.52 -26.37 9.16
C ARG A 400 -16.80 -26.08 10.63
N LEU A 401 -15.88 -25.41 11.33
CA LEU A 401 -16.11 -24.95 12.71
C LEU A 401 -17.14 -23.81 12.76
N MET A 402 -17.08 -22.88 11.80
CA MET A 402 -18.04 -21.77 11.68
C MET A 402 -19.46 -22.25 11.33
N PHE A 403 -19.57 -23.28 10.49
CA PHE A 403 -20.85 -23.78 9.98
C PHE A 403 -21.05 -25.28 10.30
N PRO A 404 -21.13 -25.68 11.59
CA PRO A 404 -21.11 -27.09 11.99
C PRO A 404 -22.33 -27.88 11.49
N ASP A 405 -23.47 -27.20 11.29
CA ASP A 405 -24.72 -27.81 10.79
C ASP A 405 -24.85 -27.77 9.26
N LYS A 406 -23.82 -27.30 8.54
CA LYS A 406 -23.82 -27.21 7.08
C LYS A 406 -22.84 -28.20 6.46
N ASN A 407 -23.18 -28.67 5.27
CA ASN A 407 -22.25 -29.47 4.47
C ASN A 407 -21.29 -28.55 3.71
N VAL A 408 -20.16 -28.20 4.34
CA VAL A 408 -19.08 -27.42 3.71
C VAL A 408 -18.29 -28.34 2.76
N THR A 409 -18.56 -28.23 1.47
CA THR A 409 -17.91 -29.04 0.42
C THR A 409 -16.53 -28.50 0.06
N THR A 410 -15.75 -29.28 -0.69
CA THR A 410 -14.54 -28.76 -1.36
C THR A 410 -14.92 -27.70 -2.40
N PRO A 411 -14.21 -26.57 -2.51
CA PRO A 411 -14.48 -25.56 -3.51
C PRO A 411 -14.18 -26.08 -4.92
N THR A 412 -14.96 -25.63 -5.90
CA THR A 412 -14.79 -25.91 -7.33
C THR A 412 -13.64 -25.11 -7.96
N ALA A 413 -13.24 -24.00 -7.32
CA ALA A 413 -12.06 -23.23 -7.66
C ALA A 413 -11.41 -22.62 -6.41
N PHE A 414 -10.08 -22.57 -6.37
CA PHE A 414 -9.30 -22.07 -5.23
C PHE A 414 -8.03 -21.36 -5.70
N THR A 415 -7.79 -20.12 -5.28
CA THR A 415 -6.56 -19.39 -5.63
C THR A 415 -6.30 -18.20 -4.71
N TYR A 416 -5.04 -17.76 -4.63
CA TYR A 416 -4.62 -16.58 -3.87
C TYR A 416 -3.25 -16.09 -4.37
N PRO A 417 -2.94 -14.79 -4.23
CA PRO A 417 -1.64 -14.23 -4.58
C PRO A 417 -0.56 -14.61 -3.56
N ARG A 418 0.71 -14.46 -3.95
CA ARG A 418 1.88 -14.67 -3.07
C ARG A 418 2.73 -13.41 -2.97
N TRP A 419 2.10 -12.30 -2.59
CA TRP A 419 2.65 -10.93 -2.64
C TRP A 419 4.03 -10.80 -1.97
N SER A 420 4.24 -11.43 -0.81
CA SER A 420 5.50 -11.40 -0.05
C SER A 420 6.67 -12.08 -0.77
N THR A 421 6.40 -12.88 -1.81
CA THR A 421 7.42 -13.59 -2.59
C THR A 421 7.44 -13.19 -4.07
N GLU A 422 6.56 -12.29 -4.50
CA GLU A 422 6.59 -11.70 -5.83
C GLU A 422 7.83 -10.79 -5.92
N PRO A 423 8.81 -11.08 -6.80
CA PRO A 423 10.13 -10.41 -6.79
C PRO A 423 10.08 -8.93 -7.18
N TRP A 424 8.95 -8.46 -7.67
CA TRP A 424 8.69 -7.07 -8.08
C TRP A 424 7.82 -6.30 -7.08
N ALA A 425 7.42 -6.94 -5.96
CA ALA A 425 6.54 -6.33 -4.96
C ALA A 425 7.00 -6.58 -3.51
N TYR A 426 7.34 -7.82 -3.15
CA TYR A 426 7.70 -8.24 -1.78
C TYR A 426 6.71 -7.77 -0.69
N GLY A 427 5.42 -7.74 -1.02
CA GLY A 427 4.34 -7.36 -0.11
C GLY A 427 3.17 -6.71 -0.83
N SER A 428 2.17 -6.30 -0.03
CA SER A 428 0.94 -5.69 -0.51
C SER A 428 0.98 -4.17 -0.43
N TYR A 429 1.22 -3.58 0.73
CA TYR A 429 1.24 -2.12 0.92
C TYR A 429 1.93 -1.73 2.22
N SER A 430 2.34 -0.46 2.33
CA SER A 430 3.10 0.01 3.49
C SER A 430 2.23 0.35 4.70
N ASN A 431 2.86 0.38 5.87
CA ASN A 431 2.28 0.83 7.13
C ASN A 431 3.30 1.68 7.88
N TRP A 432 2.81 2.66 8.65
CA TRP A 432 3.67 3.54 9.42
C TRP A 432 4.06 2.89 10.76
N PRO A 433 5.34 2.55 10.97
CA PRO A 433 5.77 1.88 12.18
C PRO A 433 6.04 2.86 13.32
N VAL A 434 5.99 2.36 14.54
CA VAL A 434 6.32 3.15 15.75
C VAL A 434 7.73 3.73 15.64
N GLY A 435 7.87 5.02 15.95
CA GLY A 435 9.16 5.71 15.96
C GLY A 435 9.68 6.14 14.59
N MET A 436 8.89 5.98 13.52
CA MET A 436 9.14 6.68 12.26
C MET A 436 8.62 8.12 12.39
N THR A 437 9.51 9.11 12.30
CA THR A 437 9.15 10.53 12.26
C THR A 437 8.88 10.97 10.83
N LEU A 438 8.27 12.15 10.67
CA LEU A 438 8.03 12.71 9.34
C LEU A 438 9.36 13.06 8.65
N GLU A 439 10.33 13.65 9.34
CA GLU A 439 11.70 13.85 8.82
C GLU A 439 12.31 12.55 8.27
N LYS A 440 12.17 11.44 9.00
CA LYS A 440 12.73 10.16 8.59
C LYS A 440 11.95 9.54 7.42
N HIS A 441 10.64 9.71 7.36
CA HIS A 441 9.85 9.32 6.19
C HIS A 441 10.21 10.17 4.96
N GLN A 442 10.40 11.48 5.14
CA GLN A 442 10.86 12.40 4.10
C GLN A 442 12.23 11.98 3.54
N ASN A 443 13.15 11.46 4.36
CA ASN A 443 14.37 10.83 3.86
C ASN A 443 14.06 9.68 2.88
N MET A 444 13.08 8.82 3.17
CA MET A 444 12.65 7.77 2.23
C MET A 444 12.03 8.35 0.94
N ARG A 445 11.49 9.57 0.97
CA ARG A 445 10.92 10.28 -0.18
C ARG A 445 11.97 11.01 -1.03
N ALA A 446 12.95 11.64 -0.38
CA ALA A 446 13.91 12.54 -1.01
C ALA A 446 14.74 11.90 -2.16
N ASN A 447 15.06 12.69 -3.18
CA ASN A 447 15.91 12.25 -4.28
C ASN A 447 17.37 12.04 -3.85
N VAL A 448 18.10 11.22 -4.61
CA VAL A 448 19.55 11.10 -4.52
C VAL A 448 20.14 11.54 -5.86
N GLU A 449 20.68 12.75 -5.90
CA GLU A 449 21.07 13.41 -7.14
C GLU A 449 19.88 13.37 -8.13
N ARG A 450 20.07 12.89 -9.36
CA ARG A 450 19.01 12.81 -10.39
C ARG A 450 18.14 11.53 -10.33
N LEU A 451 18.19 10.76 -9.26
CA LEU A 451 17.32 9.61 -8.99
C LEU A 451 16.24 9.99 -7.96
N TRP A 452 15.00 10.06 -8.43
CA TRP A 452 13.84 10.43 -7.65
C TRP A 452 13.00 9.21 -7.28
N PHE A 453 12.19 9.30 -6.23
CA PHE A 453 11.37 8.19 -5.72
C PHE A 453 9.91 8.61 -5.66
N ALA A 454 8.99 7.71 -6.01
CA ALA A 454 7.56 7.93 -5.90
C ALA A 454 6.84 6.59 -5.68
N GLY A 455 5.74 6.60 -4.95
CA GLY A 455 4.96 5.39 -4.67
C GLY A 455 4.09 5.59 -3.43
N GLU A 456 3.18 4.66 -3.14
CA GLU A 456 2.31 4.82 -1.95
C GLU A 456 3.12 4.95 -0.66
N ALA A 457 4.22 4.20 -0.50
CA ALA A 457 5.06 4.31 0.69
C ALA A 457 5.67 5.71 0.84
N ASN A 458 5.83 6.47 -0.24
CA ASN A 458 6.39 7.81 -0.23
C ASN A 458 5.36 8.92 0.07
N SER A 459 4.06 8.61 0.10
CA SER A 459 3.04 9.58 0.54
C SER A 459 2.93 9.53 2.06
N ALA A 460 3.05 10.67 2.73
CA ALA A 460 2.99 10.71 4.18
C ALA A 460 1.56 10.54 4.71
N GLU A 461 0.58 10.97 3.93
CA GLU A 461 -0.83 11.09 4.31
C GLU A 461 -1.64 9.92 3.78
N PHE A 462 -1.22 9.35 2.66
CA PHE A 462 -1.95 8.31 1.95
C PHE A 462 -1.12 7.04 1.72
N PHE A 463 -0.13 6.79 2.58
CA PHE A 463 0.59 5.51 2.59
C PHE A 463 -0.41 4.35 2.67
N GLY A 464 -0.11 3.25 1.99
CA GLY A 464 -1.01 2.11 1.91
C GLY A 464 -1.96 2.15 0.70
N PHE A 465 -2.32 3.34 0.20
CA PHE A 465 -3.43 3.51 -0.74
C PHE A 465 -3.04 3.84 -2.18
N LEU A 466 -3.98 3.59 -3.11
CA LEU A 466 -3.81 3.92 -4.53
C LEU A 466 -3.72 5.42 -4.79
N HIS A 467 -4.49 6.25 -4.07
CA HIS A 467 -4.44 7.71 -4.20
C HIS A 467 -3.10 8.27 -3.74
N GLY A 468 -2.44 7.67 -2.74
CA GLY A 468 -1.06 8.02 -2.37
C GLY A 468 -0.08 7.77 -3.52
N ALA A 469 -0.11 6.57 -4.11
CA ALA A 469 0.73 6.28 -5.28
C ALA A 469 0.44 7.21 -6.47
N TYR A 470 -0.84 7.54 -6.71
CA TYR A 470 -1.25 8.42 -7.80
C TYR A 470 -0.73 9.86 -7.59
N THR A 471 -0.89 10.41 -6.39
CA THR A 471 -0.46 11.77 -6.06
C THR A 471 1.06 11.90 -6.11
N GLU A 472 1.79 10.97 -5.48
CA GLU A 472 3.27 10.97 -5.48
C GLU A 472 3.85 10.90 -6.89
N GLY A 473 3.33 10.00 -7.74
CA GLY A 473 3.77 9.93 -9.14
C GLY A 473 3.61 11.26 -9.89
N ARG A 474 2.53 11.99 -9.62
CA ARG A 474 2.25 13.28 -10.27
C ARG A 474 3.13 14.40 -9.73
N ASP A 475 3.31 14.49 -8.41
CA ASP A 475 4.12 15.54 -7.78
C ASP A 475 5.57 15.46 -8.26
N ILE A 476 6.18 14.27 -8.17
CA ILE A 476 7.58 14.08 -8.59
C ILE A 476 7.78 14.36 -10.08
N ALA A 477 6.84 13.93 -10.93
CA ALA A 477 6.87 14.27 -12.35
C ALA A 477 6.66 15.77 -12.62
N ASN A 478 5.87 16.46 -11.80
CA ASN A 478 5.70 17.91 -11.90
C ASN A 478 6.99 18.66 -11.58
N LYS A 479 7.69 18.28 -10.50
CA LYS A 479 8.99 18.86 -10.12
C LYS A 479 10.03 18.66 -11.22
N ILE A 480 10.23 17.42 -11.68
CA ILE A 480 11.13 17.11 -12.81
C ILE A 480 10.71 17.85 -14.09
N GLY A 481 9.40 17.95 -14.34
CA GLY A 481 8.88 18.66 -15.50
C GLY A 481 9.18 20.15 -15.49
N ASN A 482 9.18 20.79 -14.32
CA ASN A 482 9.56 22.20 -14.17
C ASN A 482 11.06 22.41 -14.38
N ILE A 483 11.91 21.50 -13.87
CA ILE A 483 13.36 21.52 -14.11
C ILE A 483 13.66 21.40 -15.61
N LEU A 484 13.10 20.38 -16.27
CA LEU A 484 13.34 20.12 -17.70
C LEU A 484 12.83 21.24 -18.61
N ASN A 485 11.82 22.00 -18.17
CA ASN A 485 11.30 23.17 -18.89
C ASN A 485 12.01 24.48 -18.51
N GLY A 486 13.07 24.44 -17.69
CA GLY A 486 13.86 25.61 -17.29
C GLY A 486 13.10 26.58 -16.39
N LYS A 487 12.06 26.12 -15.69
CA LYS A 487 11.30 26.91 -14.71
C LYS A 487 11.93 26.89 -13.31
N ALA A 488 12.92 26.03 -13.09
CA ALA A 488 13.71 25.95 -11.88
C ALA A 488 15.08 25.33 -12.18
N GLY A 489 16.06 25.62 -11.32
CA GLY A 489 17.36 24.94 -11.32
C GLY A 489 17.30 23.50 -10.79
N ASP A 490 18.32 22.70 -11.09
CA ASP A 490 18.44 21.33 -10.55
C ASP A 490 18.41 21.34 -9.00
N ASP A 491 19.14 22.27 -8.36
CA ASP A 491 19.24 22.39 -6.90
C ASP A 491 18.00 23.05 -6.26
N GLU A 492 17.13 23.71 -7.04
CA GLU A 492 15.96 24.46 -6.55
C GLU A 492 14.78 23.54 -6.21
N PHE A 493 14.85 22.27 -6.61
CA PHE A 493 13.86 21.25 -6.30
C PHE A 493 14.47 20.02 -5.61
N ASP A 494 15.73 20.09 -5.15
CA ASP A 494 16.24 19.03 -4.28
C ASP A 494 15.32 18.91 -3.06
N MET A 495 14.83 17.69 -2.84
CA MET A 495 13.89 17.43 -1.77
C MET A 495 14.61 17.51 -0.43
N GLU A 496 13.94 18.10 0.56
CA GLU A 496 14.45 18.20 1.92
C GLU A 496 14.87 16.83 2.44
N ARG A 497 16.00 16.78 3.16
CA ARG A 497 16.54 15.56 3.77
C ARG A 497 17.31 15.88 5.05
N TYR A 498 17.27 14.94 5.98
CA TYR A 498 17.74 15.13 7.34
C TYR A 498 18.87 14.14 7.67
N GLU A 499 20.06 14.67 7.92
CA GLU A 499 21.18 13.87 8.47
C GLU A 499 21.02 13.65 9.99
N ASN A 500 20.45 14.63 10.69
CA ASN A 500 20.16 14.56 12.11
C ASN A 500 18.65 14.62 12.30
N LEU A 501 18.09 13.62 12.99
CA LEU A 501 16.66 13.52 13.28
C LEU A 501 16.38 13.98 14.71
N HIS A 502 15.27 14.68 14.92
CA HIS A 502 14.91 15.23 16.24
C HIS A 502 14.11 14.24 17.12
N GLY A 503 13.65 13.13 16.53
CA GLY A 503 13.02 12.00 17.25
C GLY A 503 11.53 12.16 17.57
N THR A 504 10.95 13.31 17.25
CA THR A 504 9.51 13.59 17.21
C THR A 504 9.19 14.37 15.93
N THR A 505 7.91 14.52 15.60
CA THR A 505 7.45 15.39 14.50
C THR A 505 6.79 16.63 15.09
N PHE A 506 7.32 17.81 14.80
CA PHE A 506 6.74 19.09 15.18
C PHE A 506 5.57 19.46 14.26
N VAL A 507 4.65 20.29 14.75
CA VAL A 507 3.44 20.67 14.02
C VAL A 507 3.76 21.43 12.73
N ASP A 508 4.82 22.24 12.74
CA ASP A 508 5.31 23.01 11.59
C ASP A 508 6.00 22.14 10.53
N GLU A 509 6.34 20.88 10.82
CA GLU A 509 6.89 19.95 9.83
C GLU A 509 5.82 19.29 8.97
N TYR A 510 4.53 19.44 9.29
CA TYR A 510 3.42 18.94 8.46
C TYR A 510 3.18 19.87 7.27
N ASP A 511 4.14 19.91 6.35
CA ASP A 511 4.20 20.78 5.18
C ASP A 511 4.59 20.04 3.89
N GLU A 512 4.57 20.76 2.77
CA GLU A 512 4.90 20.20 1.45
C GLU A 512 6.37 19.76 1.34
N ASP A 513 7.28 20.41 2.06
CA ASP A 513 8.72 20.09 2.06
C ASP A 513 8.96 18.70 2.62
N ASN A 514 8.14 18.29 3.60
CA ASN A 514 8.14 16.97 4.22
C ASN A 514 7.12 15.99 3.62
N GLY A 515 6.56 16.31 2.45
CA GLY A 515 5.65 15.43 1.73
C GLY A 515 4.25 15.32 2.33
N TRP A 516 3.86 16.29 3.17
CA TRP A 516 2.49 16.47 3.64
C TRP A 516 1.79 17.53 2.76
N LEU A 517 1.18 17.07 1.67
CA LEU A 517 0.44 17.82 0.65
C LEU A 517 -1.06 17.94 0.94
N PHE A 518 -1.54 17.25 1.98
CA PHE A 518 -2.90 17.33 2.49
C PHE A 518 -3.18 18.71 3.10
N PRO A 519 -4.32 19.38 2.82
CA PRO A 519 -4.43 20.80 3.09
C PRO A 519 -4.32 21.15 4.58
N TYR A 520 -3.46 22.12 4.85
CA TYR A 520 -3.56 23.06 5.96
C TYR A 520 -4.40 24.27 5.49
N ASP A 521 -5.70 24.09 5.23
CA ASP A 521 -6.60 25.23 4.99
C ASP A 521 -7.07 25.77 6.35
N VAL A 522 -6.18 26.51 7.03
CA VAL A 522 -6.48 27.29 8.25
C VAL A 522 -6.47 28.80 7.96
N GLU A 523 -6.43 29.19 6.68
CA GLU A 523 -6.82 30.54 6.27
C GLU A 523 -8.29 30.53 5.83
N GLY A 524 -9.16 30.97 6.75
CA GLY A 524 -10.57 31.11 6.46
C GLY A 524 -10.82 32.15 5.36
N ASP A 525 -11.73 31.81 4.44
CA ASP A 525 -12.88 32.64 4.01
C ASP A 525 -12.67 34.17 3.88
N GLU A 526 -11.51 34.66 3.43
CA GLU A 526 -11.27 36.07 3.06
C GLU A 526 -10.98 36.22 1.55
N ASP A 527 -11.76 35.62 0.66
CA ASP A 527 -11.93 36.20 -0.69
C ASP A 527 -13.19 35.75 -1.46
N LYS A 528 -14.32 35.62 -0.79
CA LYS A 528 -15.62 35.63 -1.50
C LYS A 528 -15.98 37.07 -1.82
N GLY A 529 -15.44 37.53 -2.94
CA GLY A 529 -15.69 38.84 -3.52
C GLY A 529 -17.16 39.26 -3.48
N GLU A 530 -17.37 40.48 -2.98
CA GLU A 530 -18.63 41.21 -3.00
C GLU A 530 -19.24 41.21 -4.41
N LYS A 531 -20.29 40.41 -4.63
CA LYS A 531 -21.30 40.76 -5.64
C LYS A 531 -22.28 41.74 -4.99
N LYS A 532 -22.02 43.03 -5.21
CA LYS A 532 -23.02 44.08 -5.00
C LYS A 532 -24.26 43.77 -5.84
N VAL A 533 -25.39 43.74 -5.14
CA VAL A 533 -26.73 43.75 -5.70
C VAL A 533 -27.01 45.18 -6.21
N GLU A 534 -27.31 45.30 -7.50
CA GLU A 534 -28.22 46.32 -8.03
C GLU A 534 -29.46 45.62 -8.58
#